data_AF-A0AAU1EYT8-F1
#
_entry.id   AF-A0AAU1EYT8-F1
#
_cell.length_a   1.000
_cell.length_b   1.000
_cell.length_c   1.000
_cell.angle_alpha   90.00
_cell.angle_beta   90.00
_cell.angle_gamma   90.00
#
_symmetry.space_group_name_H-M   'P 1'
#
loop_
_entity.id
_entity.type
_entity.pdbx_description
1 polymer ?
#
loop_
_entity_poly.entity_id
_entity_poly.type
_entity_poly.pdbx_seq_one_letter_code
_entity_poly.pdbx_strand_id
1 'polypeptide(L)' 'MTLEYEQSLLGECRMRWTGLYVLLYAGKEPTHVGIFGFSGD' A
#
# COMPACT_ATOMS: atom_id res chain seq x y z
N MET A 1 -13.11 -18.62 -2.39
CA MET A 1 -12.70 -17.80 -1.22
C MET A 1 -11.95 -16.62 -1.80
N THR A 2 -12.67 -15.53 -2.07
CA THR A 2 -12.16 -14.37 -2.80
C THR A 2 -11.00 -13.74 -2.03
N LEU A 3 -9.86 -13.60 -2.70
CA LEU A 3 -8.62 -13.03 -2.17
C LEU A 3 -8.83 -11.53 -1.89
N GLU A 4 -9.38 -11.18 -0.72
CA GLU A 4 -9.39 -9.79 -0.23
C GLU A 4 -7.97 -9.19 -0.08
N TYR A 5 -6.93 -10.01 -0.25
CA TYR A 5 -5.53 -9.62 -0.13
C TYR A 5 -4.98 -8.87 -1.35
N GLU A 6 -5.56 -9.04 -2.55
CA GLU A 6 -4.92 -8.56 -3.79
C GLU A 6 -5.24 -7.12 -4.21
N GLN A 7 -6.26 -6.46 -3.65
CA GLN A 7 -6.69 -5.14 -4.12
C GLN A 7 -7.07 -4.17 -3.00
N SER A 8 -6.51 -4.34 -1.81
CA SER A 8 -6.63 -3.33 -0.75
C SER A 8 -5.32 -2.60 -0.57
N LEU A 9 -5.39 -1.28 -0.33
CA LEU A 9 -4.22 -0.43 -0.05
C LEU A 9 -3.37 -1.00 1.10
N LEU A 10 -4.00 -1.65 2.08
CA LEU A 10 -3.33 -2.28 3.20
C LEU A 10 -2.62 -3.58 2.81
N GLY A 11 -3.11 -4.29 1.78
CA GLY A 11 -2.46 -5.46 1.21
C GLY A 11 -1.14 -5.11 0.51
N GLU A 12 -1.13 -4.01 -0.26
CA GLU A 12 0.09 -3.49 -0.92
C GLU A 12 1.17 -3.09 0.09
N CYS A 13 0.78 -2.52 1.25
CA CYS A 13 1.71 -2.18 2.34
C CYS A 13 2.35 -3.41 3.01
N ARG A 14 1.71 -4.59 2.95
CA ARG A 14 2.24 -5.83 3.53
C ARG A 14 3.28 -6.52 2.63
N MET A 15 3.35 -6.14 1.35
CA MET A 15 4.50 -6.50 0.52
C MET A 15 5.74 -5.83 1.14
N ARG A 16 6.85 -6.57 1.28
CA ARG A 16 8.06 -6.06 1.95
C ARG A 16 8.80 -5.09 1.04
N TRP A 17 8.36 -3.84 1.05
CA TRP A 17 9.04 -2.75 0.34
C TRP A 17 10.19 -2.21 1.17
N THR A 18 11.33 -1.96 0.52
CA THR A 18 12.38 -1.11 1.09
C THR A 18 12.30 0.24 0.40
N GLY A 19 11.90 1.29 1.12
CA GLY A 19 11.72 2.62 0.55
C GLY A 19 10.84 3.55 1.37
N LEU A 20 10.43 4.65 0.75
CA LEU A 20 9.47 5.61 1.29
C LEU A 20 8.08 5.30 0.77
N TYR A 21 7.05 5.57 1.57
CA TYR A 21 5.67 5.54 1.10
C TYR A 21 4.96 6.84 1.46
N VAL A 22 3.95 7.19 0.67
CA VAL A 22 3.09 8.35 0.86
C VAL A 22 1.65 7.88 0.94
N LEU A 23 0.90 8.38 1.91
CA LEU A 23 -0.55 8.19 2.01
C LEU A 23 -1.26 9.46 1.60
N LEU A 24 -2.25 9.34 0.71
CA LEU A 24 -3.14 10.45 0.38
C LEU A 24 -4.42 10.34 1.21
N TYR A 25 -4.80 11.44 1.85
CA TYR A 25 -5.98 11.52 2.70
C TYR A 25 -7.10 12.29 2.02
N ALA A 26 -8.32 11.77 2.17
CA ALA A 26 -9.55 12.53 1.92
C ALA A 26 -10.25 12.73 3.27
N GLY A 27 -10.10 13.94 3.84
CA GLY A 27 -10.53 14.20 5.20
C GLY A 27 -9.64 13.48 6.22
N LYS A 28 -10.23 12.60 7.05
CA LYS A 28 -9.51 11.86 8.10
C LYS A 28 -9.12 10.44 7.69
N GLU A 29 -9.49 10.02 6.49
CA GLU A 29 -9.29 8.66 6.02
C GLU A 29 -8.26 8.60 4.89
N PRO A 30 -7.28 7.67 4.96
CA PRO A 30 -6.36 7.43 3.86
C PRO A 30 -7.10 6.70 2.73
N THR A 31 -6.97 7.20 1.51
CA THR A 31 -7.67 6.68 0.32
C THR A 31 -6.75 6.11 -0.74
N HIS A 32 -5.46 6.44 -0.70
CA HIS A 32 -4.47 5.94 -1.65
C HIS A 32 -3.11 5.77 -0.95
N VAL A 33 -2.31 4.84 -1.46
CA VAL A 33 -0.91 4.64 -1.08
C VAL A 33 -0.05 4.74 -2.35
N GLY A 34 1.03 5.50 -2.26
CA GLY A 34 2.08 5.53 -3.27
C GLY A 34 3.38 5.03 -2.66
N ILE A 35 4.06 4.11 -3.33
CA ILE A 35 5.30 3.50 -2.82
C ILE A 35 6.46 3.93 -3.71
N PHE A 36 7.47 4.54 -3.11
CA PHE A 36 8.75 4.86 -3.72
C PHE A 36 9.83 3.98 -3.08
N GLY A 37 10.00 2.80 -3.64
CA GLY A 37 10.98 1.82 -3.19
C GLY A 37 11.29 0.82 -4.29
N PHE A 38 12.23 -0.06 -4.01
CA PHE A 38 12.42 -1.26 -4.81
C PHE A 38 11.78 -2.43 -4.07
N SER A 39 11.15 -3.32 -4.83
CA SER A 39 10.78 -4.62 -4.30
C SER A 39 12.09 -5.38 -4.08
N GLY A 40 12.25 -5.96 -2.89
CA GLY A 40 13.47 -6.68 -2.51
C GLY A 40 13.57 -8.09 -3.10
N ASP A 41 12.87 -8.34 -4.21
CA ASP A 41 12.86 -9.59 -4.97
C ASP A 41 13.80 -9.55 -6.19
#